data_AF-A0A7W1ME76-F1
#
_entry.id   AF-A0A7W1ME76-F1
#
_cell.length_a   1.000
_cell.length_b   1.000
_cell.length_c   1.000
_cell.angle_alpha   90.00
_cell.angle_beta   90.00
_cell.angle_gamma   90.00
#
_symmetry.space_group_name_H-M   'P 1'
#
loop_
_entity.id
_entity.type
_entity.pdbx_description
1 polymer ?
#
loop_
_entity_poly.entity_id
_entity_poly.type
_entity_poly.pdbx_seq_one_letter_code
_entity_poly.pdbx_strand_id
1 'polypeptide(L)'
;MKIPRSVGTHDGTFHADEVTACALLLLFDLIDRECIVRTRQHDELVRCEYVCDVGGVYDPERKLFDHHQVEYQGSMSSAGMILLHLFQSNIISLKEREFLENSLIIGVDAHDNGKELHSNGVCTYSHIISNFTPISHEADDKQQDEAFFRALEFALDHLD
;
A
#
# COMPACT_ATOMS: atom_id res chain seq x y z
N MET A 1 -19.74 -12.44 -4.58
CA MET A 1 -18.91 -13.24 -3.66
C MET A 1 -17.50 -12.66 -3.72
N LYS A 2 -16.84 -12.42 -2.59
CA LYS A 2 -15.45 -11.96 -2.59
C LYS A 2 -14.52 -13.09 -3.04
N ILE A 3 -13.45 -12.75 -3.74
CA ILE A 3 -12.33 -13.63 -4.08
C ILE A 3 -11.46 -13.69 -2.83
N PRO A 4 -11.31 -14.85 -2.18
CA PRO A 4 -10.46 -14.97 -0.99
C PRO A 4 -9.01 -14.59 -1.29
N ARG A 5 -8.28 -14.11 -0.28
CA ARG A 5 -6.83 -13.83 -0.35
C ARG A 5 -6.44 -12.87 -1.47
N SER A 6 -7.35 -11.96 -1.83
CA SER A 6 -7.15 -10.95 -2.87
C SER A 6 -7.10 -9.54 -2.32
N VAL A 7 -6.37 -8.67 -3.00
CA VAL A 7 -6.35 -7.24 -2.73
C VAL A 7 -6.59 -6.45 -4.02
N GLY A 8 -7.47 -5.46 -3.95
CA GLY A 8 -7.64 -4.45 -4.99
C GLY A 8 -6.83 -3.20 -4.64
N THR A 9 -6.07 -2.66 -5.58
CA THR A 9 -5.42 -1.35 -5.48
C THR A 9 -5.49 -0.62 -6.81
N HIS A 10 -5.14 0.66 -6.87
CA HIS A 10 -5.26 1.40 -8.11
C HIS A 10 -4.20 0.98 -9.16
N ASP A 11 -4.53 1.15 -10.43
CA ASP A 11 -3.64 0.95 -11.58
C ASP A 11 -2.81 2.21 -11.93
N GLY A 12 -1.90 2.12 -12.90
CA GLY A 12 -1.06 3.25 -13.33
C GLY A 12 0.08 3.59 -12.37
N THR A 13 0.48 4.86 -12.31
CA THR A 13 1.51 5.35 -11.37
C THR A 13 1.18 4.95 -9.95
N PHE A 14 2.16 4.43 -9.23
CA PHE A 14 2.04 3.95 -7.85
C PHE A 14 2.98 4.69 -6.89
N HIS A 15 2.65 4.61 -5.61
CA HIS A 15 3.39 5.19 -4.51
C HIS A 15 3.91 4.11 -3.57
N ALA A 16 4.45 4.56 -2.44
CA ALA A 16 5.02 3.66 -1.45
C ALA A 16 3.97 3.08 -0.52
N ASP A 17 2.82 3.73 -0.34
CA ASP A 17 1.84 3.30 0.64
C ASP A 17 1.09 2.05 0.18
N GLU A 18 0.63 1.98 -1.07
CA GLU A 18 -0.09 0.83 -1.59
C GLU A 18 0.84 -0.35 -1.90
N VAL A 19 2.09 -0.06 -2.31
CA VAL A 19 3.15 -1.07 -2.42
C VAL A 19 3.45 -1.68 -1.04
N THR A 20 3.64 -0.85 -0.01
CA THR A 20 3.94 -1.33 1.36
C THR A 20 2.74 -2.05 1.98
N ALA A 21 1.52 -1.56 1.73
CA ALA A 21 0.30 -2.23 2.16
C ALA A 21 0.19 -3.65 1.58
N CYS A 22 0.44 -3.81 0.28
CA CYS A 22 0.47 -5.13 -0.36
C CYS A 22 1.60 -6.02 0.19
N ALA A 23 2.80 -5.45 0.41
CA ALA A 23 3.93 -6.19 0.97
C ALA A 23 3.64 -6.72 2.38
N LEU A 24 3.04 -5.91 3.25
CA LEU A 24 2.61 -6.32 4.59
C LEU A 24 1.57 -7.45 4.54
N LEU A 25 0.58 -7.35 3.66
CA LEU A 25 -0.44 -8.40 3.49
C LEU A 25 0.18 -9.73 3.00
N LEU A 26 1.19 -9.68 2.12
CA LEU A 26 1.94 -10.85 1.68
C LEU A 26 2.80 -11.44 2.80
N LEU A 27 3.56 -10.60 3.52
CA LEU A 27 4.46 -11.01 4.59
C LEU A 27 3.74 -11.79 5.69
N PHE A 28 2.51 -11.39 6.03
CA PHE A 28 1.69 -12.05 7.04
C PHE A 28 0.69 -13.07 6.47
N ASP A 29 0.92 -13.55 5.24
CA ASP A 29 0.17 -14.64 4.60
C ASP A 29 -1.37 -14.40 4.51
N LEU A 30 -1.78 -13.17 4.24
CA LEU A 30 -3.20 -12.78 4.14
C LEU A 30 -3.73 -12.75 2.71
N ILE A 31 -2.84 -12.57 1.74
CA ILE A 31 -3.16 -12.53 0.32
C ILE A 31 -2.17 -13.39 -0.48
N ASP A 32 -2.55 -13.74 -1.70
CA ASP A 32 -1.66 -14.38 -2.67
C ASP A 32 -1.17 -13.35 -3.70
N ARG A 33 0.10 -13.44 -4.13
CA ARG A 33 0.71 -12.46 -5.07
C ARG A 33 -0.06 -12.38 -6.39
N GLU A 34 -0.56 -13.51 -6.88
CA GLU A 34 -1.36 -13.62 -8.10
C GLU A 34 -2.79 -13.07 -7.94
N CYS A 35 -3.23 -12.81 -6.72
CA CYS A 35 -4.55 -12.27 -6.40
C CYS A 35 -4.51 -10.75 -6.12
N ILE A 36 -3.42 -10.08 -6.49
CA ILE A 36 -3.32 -8.61 -6.51
C ILE A 36 -3.98 -8.10 -7.79
N VAL A 37 -5.03 -7.32 -7.64
CA VAL A 37 -5.80 -6.72 -8.74
C VAL A 37 -5.54 -5.22 -8.75
N ARG A 38 -4.87 -4.73 -9.81
CA ARG A 38 -4.61 -3.29 -10.03
C ARG A 38 -5.68 -2.72 -10.94
N THR A 39 -6.63 -1.95 -10.39
CA THR A 39 -7.78 -1.40 -11.11
C THR A 39 -8.45 -0.28 -10.29
N ARG A 40 -9.10 0.68 -10.97
CA ARG A 40 -10.04 1.62 -10.35
C ARG A 40 -11.50 1.24 -10.57
N GLN A 41 -11.77 0.11 -11.24
CA GLN A 41 -13.13 -0.30 -11.57
C GLN A 41 -13.85 -0.84 -10.34
N HIS A 42 -14.96 -0.19 -9.99
CA HIS A 42 -15.68 -0.49 -8.76
C HIS A 42 -16.18 -1.94 -8.69
N ASP A 43 -16.65 -2.49 -9.81
CA ASP A 43 -17.16 -3.86 -9.91
C ASP A 43 -16.09 -4.94 -9.71
N GLU A 44 -14.83 -4.64 -10.00
CA GLU A 44 -13.68 -5.49 -9.67
C GLU A 44 -13.28 -5.34 -8.19
N LEU A 45 -13.21 -4.10 -7.70
CA LEU A 45 -12.81 -3.81 -6.31
C LEU A 45 -13.75 -4.44 -5.28
N VAL A 46 -15.08 -4.40 -5.51
CA VAL A 46 -16.05 -5.02 -4.59
C VAL A 46 -15.91 -6.54 -4.48
N ARG A 47 -15.20 -7.17 -5.42
CA ARG A 47 -14.91 -8.61 -5.41
C ARG A 47 -13.64 -8.92 -4.62
N CYS A 48 -12.79 -7.93 -4.30
CA CYS A 48 -11.56 -8.19 -3.57
C CYS A 48 -11.81 -8.40 -2.07
N GLU A 49 -10.95 -9.18 -1.42
CA GLU A 49 -11.01 -9.37 0.02
C GLU A 49 -10.60 -8.10 0.76
N TYR A 50 -9.45 -7.55 0.38
CA TYR A 50 -8.89 -6.28 0.81
C TYR A 50 -8.99 -5.25 -0.32
N VAL A 51 -9.11 -3.98 0.01
CA VAL A 51 -8.97 -2.87 -0.94
C VAL A 51 -8.07 -1.81 -0.31
N CYS A 52 -7.00 -1.43 -1.00
CA CYS A 52 -5.98 -0.50 -0.50
C CYS A 52 -5.78 0.63 -1.52
N ASP A 53 -5.69 1.86 -1.03
CA ASP A 53 -5.40 3.06 -1.82
C ASP A 53 -6.34 3.32 -3.00
N VAL A 54 -7.56 2.82 -2.91
CA VAL A 54 -8.58 3.03 -3.93
C VAL A 54 -9.98 2.84 -3.36
N GLY A 55 -10.95 3.51 -3.96
CA GLY A 55 -12.38 3.36 -3.64
C GLY A 55 -12.92 4.37 -2.64
N GLY A 56 -12.08 5.24 -2.09
CA GLY A 56 -12.46 6.39 -1.28
C GLY A 56 -13.08 6.02 0.06
N VAL A 57 -12.77 4.86 0.65
CA VAL A 57 -13.35 4.42 1.92
C VAL A 57 -12.30 3.81 2.85
N TYR A 58 -12.23 4.31 4.09
CA TYR A 58 -11.57 3.64 5.21
C TYR A 58 -12.62 2.97 6.10
N ASP A 59 -12.65 1.63 6.06
CA ASP A 59 -13.52 0.78 6.86
C ASP A 59 -12.80 -0.55 7.16
N PRO A 60 -12.11 -0.67 8.31
CA PRO A 60 -11.33 -1.86 8.64
C PRO A 60 -12.19 -3.11 8.88
N GLU A 61 -13.46 -2.97 9.26
CA GLU A 61 -14.38 -4.10 9.39
C GLU A 61 -14.71 -4.71 8.03
N ARG A 62 -14.78 -3.87 6.99
CA ARG A 62 -15.01 -4.29 5.60
C ARG A 62 -13.73 -4.53 4.80
N LYS A 63 -12.56 -4.31 5.43
CA LYS A 63 -11.21 -4.40 4.84
C LYS A 63 -10.99 -3.40 3.69
N LEU A 64 -11.46 -2.17 3.87
CA LEU A 64 -11.27 -1.05 2.94
C LEU A 64 -10.29 -0.05 3.57
N PHE A 65 -9.19 0.26 2.88
CA PHE A 65 -8.04 0.97 3.41
C PHE A 65 -7.59 2.05 2.42
N ASP A 66 -8.41 3.08 2.26
CA ASP A 66 -8.08 4.26 1.45
C ASP A 66 -8.23 5.51 2.34
N HIS A 67 -7.32 6.47 2.18
CA HIS A 67 -7.26 7.72 2.95
C HIS A 67 -7.65 8.97 2.13
N HIS A 68 -7.94 8.83 0.83
CA HIS A 68 -8.21 9.92 -0.11
C HIS A 68 -9.57 10.63 0.06
N GLN A 69 -10.26 10.46 1.19
CA GLN A 69 -11.50 11.18 1.47
C GLN A 69 -11.21 12.62 1.86
N VAL A 70 -12.00 13.56 1.33
CA VAL A 70 -11.91 14.99 1.69
C VAL A 70 -12.03 15.19 3.21
N GLU A 71 -12.84 14.37 3.87
CA GLU A 71 -13.09 14.44 5.31
C GLU A 71 -12.00 13.75 6.15
N TYR A 72 -11.17 12.89 5.56
CA TYR A 72 -10.12 12.21 6.29
C TYR A 72 -8.94 13.17 6.54
N GLN A 73 -8.72 13.50 7.81
CA GLN A 73 -7.61 14.37 8.25
C GLN A 73 -6.58 13.62 9.09
N GLY A 74 -6.59 12.28 9.02
CA GLY A 74 -5.66 11.45 9.76
C GLY A 74 -4.23 11.56 9.24
N SER A 75 -3.33 10.81 9.89
CA SER A 75 -1.93 10.74 9.49
C SER A 75 -1.57 9.47 8.74
N MET A 76 -2.46 8.48 8.67
CA MET A 76 -2.17 7.20 8.02
C MET A 76 -2.49 7.27 6.53
N SER A 77 -1.63 6.70 5.70
CA SER A 77 -2.00 6.25 4.36
C SER A 77 -2.38 4.77 4.42
N SER A 78 -2.55 4.12 3.26
CA SER A 78 -2.96 2.72 3.17
C SER A 78 -2.01 1.78 3.94
N ALA A 79 -0.71 2.08 3.95
CA ALA A 79 0.29 1.30 4.69
C ALA A 79 0.06 1.35 6.21
N GLY A 80 -0.12 2.54 6.79
CA GLY A 80 -0.44 2.71 8.21
C GLY A 80 -1.76 2.06 8.61
N MET A 81 -2.77 2.17 7.75
CA MET A 81 -4.07 1.53 7.96
C MET A 81 -3.98 0.00 8.00
N ILE A 82 -3.19 -0.61 7.10
CA ILE A 82 -2.93 -2.05 7.13
C ILE A 82 -2.15 -2.46 8.37
N LEU A 83 -1.09 -1.73 8.75
CA LEU A 83 -0.32 -2.05 9.96
C LEU A 83 -1.24 -2.03 11.21
N LEU A 84 -2.11 -1.04 11.31
CA LEU A 84 -3.08 -0.96 12.41
C LEU A 84 -4.05 -2.14 12.38
N HIS A 85 -4.55 -2.53 11.19
CA HIS A 85 -5.43 -3.69 11.03
C HIS A 85 -4.76 -5.00 11.46
N LEU A 86 -3.50 -5.21 11.10
CA LEU A 86 -2.73 -6.39 11.52
C LEU A 86 -2.65 -6.49 13.05
N PHE A 87 -2.37 -5.37 13.71
CA PHE A 87 -2.30 -5.32 15.17
C PHE A 87 -3.67 -5.55 15.82
N GLN A 88 -4.72 -4.85 15.35
CA GLN A 88 -6.08 -4.98 15.90
C GLN A 88 -6.68 -6.37 15.67
N SER A 89 -6.27 -7.06 14.62
CA SER A 89 -6.68 -8.43 14.30
C SER A 89 -5.86 -9.50 15.03
N ASN A 90 -4.92 -9.10 15.91
CA ASN A 90 -4.01 -9.99 16.63
C ASN A 90 -3.10 -10.85 15.72
N ILE A 91 -2.78 -10.35 14.53
CA ILE A 91 -1.85 -11.01 13.60
C ILE A 91 -0.40 -10.71 14.01
N ILE A 92 -0.14 -9.51 14.49
CA ILE A 92 1.17 -9.08 15.00
C ILE A 92 1.09 -8.62 16.45
N SER A 93 2.21 -8.75 17.16
CA SER A 93 2.38 -8.23 18.52
C SER A 93 2.54 -6.71 18.55
N LEU A 94 2.36 -6.11 19.73
CA LEU A 94 2.63 -4.68 19.93
C LEU A 94 4.07 -4.32 19.56
N LYS A 95 5.04 -5.20 19.88
CA LYS A 95 6.46 -4.97 19.59
C LYS A 95 6.73 -4.92 18.08
N GLU A 96 6.13 -5.83 17.31
CA GLU A 96 6.26 -5.84 15.84
C GLU A 96 5.59 -4.61 15.23
N ARG A 97 4.40 -4.24 15.71
CA ARG A 97 3.71 -3.02 15.30
C ARG A 97 4.58 -1.79 15.55
N GLU A 98 5.08 -1.60 16.77
CA GLU A 98 5.94 -0.46 17.11
C GLU A 98 7.24 -0.45 16.30
N PHE A 99 7.84 -1.61 16.05
CA PHE A 99 9.04 -1.69 15.21
C PHE A 99 8.76 -1.20 13.78
N LEU A 100 7.76 -1.76 13.10
CA LEU A 100 7.40 -1.39 11.72
C LEU A 100 6.92 0.07 11.63
N GLU A 101 6.14 0.52 12.62
CA GLU A 101 5.64 1.90 12.71
C GLU A 101 6.79 2.91 12.73
N ASN A 102 7.77 2.69 13.62
CA ASN A 102 8.87 3.63 13.84
C ASN A 102 10.03 3.50 12.85
N SER A 103 10.19 2.34 12.19
CA SER A 103 11.29 2.13 11.25
C SER A 103 10.93 2.53 9.81
N LEU A 104 9.66 2.44 9.43
CA LEU A 104 9.24 2.60 8.03
C LEU A 104 7.92 3.37 7.88
N ILE A 105 6.87 2.90 8.54
CA ILE A 105 5.48 3.28 8.16
C ILE A 105 5.18 4.75 8.41
N ILE A 106 5.66 5.37 9.49
CA ILE A 106 5.49 6.82 9.71
C ILE A 106 6.06 7.65 8.55
N GLY A 107 7.18 7.20 7.95
CA GLY A 107 7.79 7.87 6.80
C GLY A 107 6.96 7.73 5.53
N VAL A 108 6.44 6.53 5.28
CA VAL A 108 5.53 6.25 4.15
C VAL A 108 4.24 7.08 4.27
N ASP A 109 3.60 7.01 5.44
CA ASP A 109 2.41 7.78 5.80
C ASP A 109 2.62 9.29 5.61
N ALA A 110 3.76 9.82 6.08
CA ALA A 110 4.07 11.24 5.98
C ALA A 110 4.32 11.69 4.54
N HIS A 111 5.05 10.90 3.75
CA HIS A 111 5.30 11.20 2.33
C HIS A 111 3.98 11.26 1.56
N ASP A 112 3.16 10.22 1.71
CA ASP A 112 1.94 10.06 0.94
C ASP A 112 0.86 11.10 1.30
N ASN A 113 0.76 11.45 2.59
CA ASN A 113 -0.10 12.57 3.03
C ASN A 113 0.49 13.97 2.76
N GLY A 114 1.62 14.09 2.07
CA GLY A 114 2.26 15.38 1.75
C GLY A 114 2.80 16.14 2.98
N LYS A 115 3.10 15.43 4.08
CA LYS A 115 3.61 15.97 5.35
C LYS A 115 5.13 15.80 5.51
N GLU A 116 5.80 15.12 4.58
CA GLU A 116 7.25 14.93 4.60
C GLU A 116 7.98 16.25 4.32
N LEU A 117 9.04 16.52 5.09
CA LEU A 117 9.93 17.65 4.86
C LEU A 117 11.07 17.22 3.93
N HIS A 118 11.00 17.63 2.67
CA HIS A 118 12.06 17.34 1.69
C HIS A 118 13.36 18.07 2.05
N SER A 119 14.46 17.32 2.10
CA SER A 119 15.81 17.85 2.26
C SER A 119 16.65 17.50 1.04
N ASN A 120 17.37 18.48 0.48
CA ASN A 120 18.20 18.24 -0.70
C ASN A 120 19.24 17.14 -0.44
N GLY A 121 19.32 16.17 -1.35
CA GLY A 121 20.26 15.05 -1.28
C GLY A 121 19.82 13.89 -0.37
N VAL A 122 18.62 13.95 0.22
CA VAL A 122 18.02 12.84 0.97
C VAL A 122 17.08 12.06 0.04
N CYS A 123 17.25 10.74 0.00
CA CYS A 123 16.37 9.81 -0.70
C CYS A 123 15.71 8.91 0.35
N THR A 124 14.41 9.09 0.56
CA THR A 124 13.64 8.27 1.53
C THR A 124 13.16 6.97 0.89
N TYR A 125 12.67 6.03 1.69
CA TYR A 125 12.10 4.78 1.17
C TYR A 125 11.04 5.05 0.10
N SER A 126 10.16 6.02 0.32
CA SER A 126 9.13 6.37 -0.67
C SER A 126 9.71 6.91 -1.98
N HIS A 127 10.81 7.66 -1.92
CA HIS A 127 11.54 8.05 -3.14
C HIS A 127 12.16 6.85 -3.86
N ILE A 128 12.67 5.85 -3.12
CA ILE A 128 13.20 4.61 -3.71
C ILE A 128 12.10 3.85 -4.44
N ILE A 129 10.91 3.69 -3.82
CA ILE A 129 9.77 3.05 -4.47
C ILE A 129 9.34 3.82 -5.74
N SER A 130 9.25 5.14 -5.68
CA SER A 130 8.94 5.99 -6.83
C SER A 130 9.94 5.85 -7.99
N ASN A 131 11.19 5.45 -7.73
CA ASN A 131 12.17 5.22 -8.80
C ASN A 131 11.90 3.96 -9.63
N PHE A 132 11.02 3.05 -9.18
CA PHE A 132 10.60 1.91 -9.98
C PHE A 132 9.61 2.31 -11.07
N THR A 133 8.85 3.38 -10.84
CA THR A 133 7.87 3.93 -11.79
C THR A 133 8.56 4.30 -13.11
N PRO A 134 8.03 3.89 -14.27
CA PRO A 134 8.59 4.24 -15.57
C PRO A 134 8.70 5.77 -15.75
N ILE A 135 9.86 6.24 -16.21
CA ILE A 135 10.14 7.66 -16.44
C ILE A 135 9.34 8.21 -17.65
N SER A 136 9.00 7.35 -18.61
CA SER A 136 8.31 7.76 -19.82
C SER A 136 6.81 7.94 -19.58
N HIS A 137 6.28 9.10 -19.98
CA HIS A 137 4.83 9.34 -20.04
C HIS A 137 4.09 8.45 -21.05
N GLU A 138 4.82 7.71 -21.89
CA GLU A 138 4.26 6.76 -22.85
C GLU A 138 4.22 5.31 -22.31
N ALA A 139 4.59 5.09 -21.04
CA ALA A 139 4.56 3.75 -20.48
C ALA A 139 3.12 3.20 -20.44
N ASP A 140 2.92 2.02 -21.01
CA ASP A 140 1.62 1.37 -21.03
C ASP A 140 1.29 0.71 -19.66
N ASP A 141 0.03 0.32 -19.49
CA ASP A 141 -0.46 -0.29 -18.25
C ASP A 141 0.34 -1.53 -17.85
N LYS A 142 0.81 -2.31 -18.84
CA LYS A 142 1.63 -3.49 -18.60
C LYS A 142 2.99 -3.13 -18.01
N GLN A 143 3.64 -2.08 -18.53
CA GLN A 143 4.92 -1.60 -18.00
C GLN A 143 4.77 -1.02 -16.58
N GLN A 144 3.65 -0.35 -16.30
CA GLN A 144 3.33 0.14 -14.96
C GLN A 144 3.14 -1.03 -13.97
N ASP A 145 2.42 -2.06 -14.37
CA ASP A 145 2.21 -3.25 -13.54
C ASP A 145 3.51 -4.03 -13.30
N GLU A 146 4.31 -4.25 -14.34
CA GLU A 146 5.64 -4.86 -14.20
C GLU A 146 6.55 -4.04 -13.26
N ALA A 147 6.48 -2.72 -13.31
CA ALA A 147 7.20 -1.85 -12.39
C ALA A 147 6.69 -1.97 -10.95
N PHE A 148 5.37 -2.00 -10.75
CA PHE A 148 4.77 -2.19 -9.44
C PHE A 148 5.20 -3.52 -8.83
N PHE A 149 5.14 -4.62 -9.57
CA PHE A 149 5.53 -5.93 -9.04
C PHE A 149 7.03 -6.04 -8.71
N ARG A 150 7.90 -5.27 -9.38
CA ARG A 150 9.31 -5.13 -8.99
C ARG A 150 9.48 -4.31 -7.72
N ALA A 151 8.74 -3.22 -7.57
CA ALA A 151 8.73 -2.42 -6.34
C ALA A 151 8.20 -3.23 -5.15
N LEU A 152 7.15 -4.02 -5.36
CA LEU A 152 6.56 -4.93 -4.37
C LEU A 152 7.55 -6.01 -3.93
N GLU A 153 8.28 -6.61 -4.86
CA GLU A 153 9.33 -7.59 -4.55
C GLU A 153 10.44 -6.98 -3.71
N PHE A 154 10.92 -5.79 -4.08
CA PHE A 154 11.86 -5.04 -3.25
C PHE A 154 11.31 -4.72 -1.85
N ALA A 155 10.05 -4.30 -1.76
CA ALA A 155 9.41 -3.99 -0.48
C ALA A 155 9.27 -5.22 0.42
N LEU A 156 8.95 -6.38 -0.16
CA LEU A 156 8.86 -7.64 0.57
C LEU A 156 10.25 -8.07 1.09
N ASP A 157 11.26 -8.07 0.23
CA ASP A 157 12.66 -8.38 0.61
C ASP A 157 13.23 -7.40 1.65
N HIS A 158 12.72 -6.16 1.68
CA HIS A 158 13.12 -5.15 2.67
C HIS A 158 12.49 -5.40 4.05
N LEU A 159 11.36 -6.10 4.11
CA LEU A 159 10.58 -6.32 5.33
C LEU A 159 10.82 -7.69 5.99
N ASP A 160 11.27 -8.70 5.23
CA ASP A 160 11.61 -10.07 5.71
C ASP A 160 12.98 -10.12 6.43
#